data_AF-A0A5J4J3M6-F1
#
_entry.id   AF-A0A5J4J3M6-F1
#
_cell.length_a   1.000
_cell.length_b   1.000
_cell.length_c   1.000
_cell.angle_alpha   90.00
_cell.angle_beta   90.00
_cell.angle_gamma   90.00
#
_symmetry.space_group_name_H-M   'P 1'
#
loop_
_entity.id
_entity.type
_entity.pdbx_description
1 polymer ?
#
loop_
_entity_poly.entity_id
_entity_poly.type
_entity_poly.pdbx_seq_one_letter_code
_entity_poly.pdbx_strand_id
1 'polypeptide(L)'
;MIKKIVFVISIILCSHLSAQDYTPLLADVNEWQFSTCFLGDCTKDVYYTDGDTLVDNKSYKILDGYHYISRTFLLREDISEKQVFLLTIVNGVKREHLLYDFSLEIGDEILMKNPFTPFPENGGMFTLSSIESLPLVDGSNYKHYTFSPSPGNTISSTNAVWIEGVGSLSIINAPGGEPDFDDVGELSCSFRDGNSFYSNFERVDVCEQVILDIPDNKSKSAIVVVSTDSKLKILNTQEVVSVEVYSLDGKLVENIHNEEQLESLQIKRNPLSNGVYILVFTSVNGLLSSKQVIVD
;
A
#
# COMPACT_ATOMS: atom_id res chain seq x y z
N MET A 1 -4.76 -45.02 43.29
CA MET A 1 -5.20 -44.91 41.88
C MET A 1 -5.74 -43.52 41.55
N ILE A 2 -6.67 -42.98 42.35
CA ILE A 2 -7.31 -41.66 42.16
C ILE A 2 -6.30 -40.50 41.94
N LYS A 3 -5.19 -40.45 42.71
CA LYS A 3 -4.16 -39.41 42.53
C LYS A 3 -3.48 -39.40 41.15
N LYS A 4 -3.32 -40.58 40.52
CA LYS A 4 -2.71 -40.68 39.18
C LYS A 4 -3.68 -40.24 38.08
N ILE A 5 -4.98 -40.46 38.29
CA ILE A 5 -6.04 -40.05 37.35
C ILE A 5 -6.21 -38.52 37.37
N VAL A 6 -6.19 -37.91 38.55
CA VAL A 6 -6.26 -36.43 38.70
C VAL A 6 -5.07 -35.73 38.01
N PHE A 7 -3.87 -36.30 38.12
CA PHE A 7 -2.67 -35.74 37.46
C PHE A 7 -2.77 -35.77 35.93
N VAL A 8 -3.27 -36.87 35.36
CA VAL A 8 -3.45 -37.00 33.90
C VAL A 8 -4.54 -36.05 33.38
N ILE A 9 -5.64 -35.88 34.13
CA ILE A 9 -6.71 -34.93 33.79
C ILE A 9 -6.18 -33.49 33.82
N SER A 10 -5.31 -33.14 34.78
CA SER A 10 -4.68 -31.81 34.84
C SER A 10 -3.79 -31.51 33.64
N ILE A 11 -3.06 -32.50 33.10
CA ILE A 11 -2.19 -32.31 31.93
C ILE A 11 -3.01 -32.07 30.65
N ILE A 12 -4.13 -32.80 30.49
CA ILE A 12 -5.03 -32.67 29.33
C ILE A 12 -5.78 -31.32 29.35
N LEU A 13 -6.10 -30.79 30.54
CA LEU A 13 -6.72 -29.47 30.67
C LEU A 13 -5.74 -28.32 30.37
N CYS A 14 -4.44 -28.50 30.64
CA CYS A 14 -3.42 -27.49 30.31
C CYS A 14 -3.10 -27.44 28.80
N SER A 15 -3.28 -28.52 28.04
CA SER A 15 -3.03 -28.52 26.58
C SER A 15 -4.08 -27.75 25.76
N HIS A 16 -5.16 -27.30 26.38
CA HIS A 16 -6.18 -26.45 25.75
C HIS A 16 -6.10 -24.98 26.17
N LEU A 17 -5.05 -24.59 26.91
CA LEU A 17 -4.72 -23.19 27.11
C LEU A 17 -4.02 -22.69 25.84
N SER A 18 -4.81 -22.19 24.89
CA SER A 18 -4.28 -21.28 23.89
C SER A 18 -3.90 -20.00 24.62
N ALA A 19 -2.63 -19.86 24.99
CA ALA A 19 -2.06 -18.52 25.02
C ALA A 19 -2.33 -17.95 23.63
N GLN A 20 -3.02 -16.82 23.53
CA GLN A 20 -3.09 -16.12 22.25
C GLN A 20 -1.66 -15.76 21.90
N ASP A 21 -1.11 -16.46 20.92
CA ASP A 21 0.18 -16.13 20.37
C ASP A 21 0.10 -14.70 19.84
N TYR A 22 1.15 -13.94 20.10
CA TYR A 22 1.28 -12.58 19.57
C TYR A 22 1.13 -12.62 18.06
N THR A 23 0.24 -11.78 17.52
CA THR A 23 0.10 -11.59 16.08
C THR A 23 1.13 -10.58 15.60
N PRO A 24 2.14 -10.99 14.80
CA PRO A 24 3.13 -10.06 14.25
C PRO A 24 2.46 -9.01 13.37
N LEU A 25 2.95 -7.77 13.45
CA LEU A 25 2.56 -6.66 12.60
C LEU A 25 3.10 -6.83 11.18
N LEU A 26 4.36 -7.26 11.03
CA LEU A 26 5.00 -7.39 9.72
C LEU A 26 4.75 -8.80 9.15
N ALA A 27 4.12 -8.84 7.98
CA ALA A 27 3.95 -10.02 7.13
C ALA A 27 4.97 -10.00 5.98
N ASP A 28 4.90 -10.89 4.99
CA ASP A 28 5.81 -10.83 3.85
C ASP A 28 5.61 -9.51 3.10
N VAL A 29 4.34 -9.17 2.83
CA VAL A 29 3.91 -7.89 2.27
C VAL A 29 2.83 -7.26 3.16
N ASN A 30 2.99 -5.98 3.47
CA ASN A 30 2.02 -5.19 4.20
C ASN A 30 1.60 -3.99 3.38
N GLU A 31 0.35 -3.57 3.55
CA GLU A 31 -0.18 -2.32 3.03
C GLU A 31 -1.08 -1.66 4.08
N TRP A 32 -0.91 -0.36 4.27
CA TRP A 32 -1.75 0.48 5.11
C TRP A 32 -2.28 1.64 4.28
N GLN A 33 -3.60 1.83 4.33
CA GLN A 33 -4.29 2.91 3.65
C GLN A 33 -4.92 3.82 4.68
N PHE A 34 -4.49 5.07 4.71
CA PHE A 34 -5.00 6.12 5.58
C PHE A 34 -5.87 7.05 4.75
N SER A 35 -7.04 7.40 5.28
CA SER A 35 -7.92 8.37 4.65
C SER A 35 -7.96 9.63 5.47
N THR A 36 -7.92 10.76 4.77
CA THR A 36 -8.03 12.10 5.33
C THR A 36 -9.01 12.89 4.49
N CYS A 37 -10.03 13.46 5.12
CA CYS A 37 -11.04 14.26 4.45
C CYS A 37 -11.05 15.69 4.98
N PHE A 38 -11.00 16.67 4.10
CA PHE A 38 -11.12 18.06 4.48
C PHE A 38 -12.19 18.73 3.63
N LEU A 39 -13.23 19.27 4.28
CA LEU A 39 -14.37 19.93 3.63
C LEU A 39 -15.05 19.08 2.53
N GLY A 40 -15.07 17.76 2.71
CA GLY A 40 -15.68 16.80 1.78
C GLY A 40 -14.79 16.37 0.62
N ASP A 41 -13.56 16.87 0.52
CA ASP A 41 -12.54 16.30 -0.37
C ASP A 41 -11.69 15.30 0.41
N CYS A 42 -11.65 14.06 -0.07
CA CYS A 42 -11.05 12.94 0.61
C CYS A 42 -9.83 12.43 -0.16
N THR A 43 -8.72 12.32 0.56
CA THR A 43 -7.46 11.81 0.04
C THR A 43 -7.10 10.51 0.73
N LYS A 44 -6.34 9.67 0.02
CA LYS A 44 -5.90 8.37 0.50
C LYS A 44 -4.38 8.29 0.40
N ASP A 45 -3.73 8.12 1.54
CA ASP A 45 -2.31 7.87 1.63
C ASP A 45 -2.06 6.37 1.79
N VAL A 46 -1.15 5.84 0.97
CA VAL A 46 -0.82 4.40 0.98
C VAL A 46 0.64 4.24 1.39
N TYR A 47 0.86 3.39 2.38
CA TYR A 47 2.16 2.94 2.86
C TYR A 47 2.26 1.43 2.71
N TYR A 48 3.44 0.92 2.39
CA TYR A 48 3.62 -0.51 2.18
C TYR A 48 5.05 -0.96 2.39
N THR A 49 5.26 -2.27 2.48
CA THR A 49 6.60 -2.85 2.53
C THR A 49 7.10 -3.22 1.13
N ASP A 50 8.22 -2.63 0.71
CA ASP A 50 8.89 -2.88 -0.58
C ASP A 50 10.15 -3.74 -0.41
N GLY A 51 9.91 -4.99 0.00
CA GLY A 51 10.95 -6.00 0.19
C GLY A 51 11.77 -5.84 1.47
N ASP A 52 12.74 -6.72 1.60
CA ASP A 52 13.58 -6.85 2.80
C ASP A 52 15.00 -6.33 2.54
N THR A 53 15.67 -5.90 3.60
CA THR A 53 17.08 -5.51 3.60
C THR A 53 17.76 -5.88 4.91
N LEU A 54 19.09 -5.86 4.91
CA LEU A 54 19.91 -6.10 6.09
C LEU A 54 20.66 -4.83 6.47
N VAL A 55 20.52 -4.42 7.73
CA VAL A 55 21.34 -3.36 8.32
C VAL A 55 21.92 -3.87 9.63
N ASP A 56 23.25 -3.84 9.74
CA ASP A 56 23.99 -4.31 10.92
C ASP A 56 23.56 -5.72 11.38
N ASN A 57 23.38 -6.63 10.41
CA ASN A 57 22.98 -8.02 10.61
C ASN A 57 21.57 -8.22 11.21
N LYS A 58 20.72 -7.19 11.17
CA LYS A 58 19.29 -7.29 11.48
C LYS A 58 18.48 -7.16 10.18
N SER A 59 17.42 -7.96 10.08
CA SER A 59 16.46 -7.90 8.97
C SER A 59 15.49 -6.75 9.16
N TYR A 60 15.25 -6.00 8.10
CA TYR A 60 14.29 -4.91 8.04
C TYR A 60 13.44 -5.03 6.76
N LYS A 61 12.19 -4.60 6.84
CA LYS A 61 11.35 -4.30 5.68
C LYS A 61 11.50 -2.84 5.31
N ILE A 62 11.52 -2.56 4.01
CA ILE A 62 11.61 -1.20 3.51
C ILE A 62 10.20 -0.61 3.52
N LEU A 63 9.97 0.43 4.32
CA LEU A 63 8.72 1.18 4.31
C LEU A 63 8.76 2.19 3.16
N ASP A 64 7.81 2.06 2.24
CA ASP A 64 7.66 2.91 1.06
C ASP A 64 6.20 3.41 0.95
N GLY A 65 5.93 4.24 -0.05
CA GLY A 65 4.65 4.88 -0.29
C GLY A 65 4.69 6.38 -0.05
N TYR A 66 3.58 6.94 0.40
CA TYR A 66 3.42 8.38 0.58
C TYR A 66 4.57 8.96 1.45
N HIS A 67 5.23 10.01 0.96
CA HIS A 67 6.43 10.65 1.55
C HIS A 67 7.69 9.81 1.79
N TYR A 68 7.69 8.48 1.56
CA TYR A 68 8.81 7.58 1.89
C TYR A 68 9.51 6.96 0.68
N ILE A 69 9.81 7.77 -0.33
CA ILE A 69 10.38 7.34 -1.63
C ILE A 69 11.90 7.08 -1.63
N SER A 70 12.59 7.17 -0.49
CA SER A 70 14.06 7.15 -0.44
C SER A 70 14.68 5.82 0.01
N ARG A 71 13.87 4.76 0.26
CA ARG A 71 14.30 3.47 0.83
C ARG A 71 15.14 3.60 2.12
N THR A 72 15.00 4.71 2.82
CA THR A 72 15.75 5.03 4.05
C THR A 72 14.91 4.85 5.31
N PHE A 73 13.68 4.38 5.18
CA PHE A 73 12.74 4.10 6.25
C PHE A 73 12.55 2.60 6.33
N LEU A 74 12.95 2.02 7.45
CA LEU A 74 13.13 0.58 7.59
C LEU A 74 12.41 0.08 8.84
N LEU A 75 11.43 -0.79 8.68
CA LEU A 75 10.69 -1.41 9.77
C LEU A 75 11.34 -2.72 10.18
N ARG A 76 11.50 -2.94 11.48
CA ARG A 76 11.93 -4.22 12.03
C ARG A 76 11.03 -4.61 13.17
N GLU A 77 10.74 -5.90 13.26
CA GLU A 77 9.96 -6.47 14.34
C GLU A 77 10.79 -7.51 15.08
N ASP A 78 10.78 -7.44 16.41
CA ASP A 78 11.27 -8.49 17.30
C ASP A 78 10.07 -9.27 17.82
N ILE A 79 9.88 -10.47 17.30
CA ILE A 79 8.71 -11.31 17.61
C ILE A 79 8.72 -11.78 19.06
N SER A 80 9.91 -12.02 19.63
CA SER A 80 10.05 -12.47 21.03
C SER A 80 9.66 -11.37 22.01
N GLU A 81 10.13 -10.15 21.75
CA GLU A 81 9.86 -8.99 22.61
C GLU A 81 8.56 -8.28 22.24
N LYS A 82 7.92 -8.65 21.12
CA LYS A 82 6.70 -8.03 20.57
C LYS A 82 6.87 -6.53 20.28
N GLN A 83 8.06 -6.17 19.83
CA GLN A 83 8.47 -4.79 19.61
C GLN A 83 8.71 -4.51 18.14
N VAL A 84 8.27 -3.33 17.69
CA VAL A 84 8.45 -2.87 16.31
C VAL A 84 9.23 -1.57 16.32
N PHE A 85 10.20 -1.47 15.42
CA PHE A 85 11.17 -0.39 15.35
C PHE A 85 11.15 0.25 13.96
N LEU A 86 11.37 1.56 13.93
CA LEU A 86 11.65 2.31 12.71
C LEU A 86 13.10 2.78 12.73
N LEU A 87 13.88 2.28 11.78
CA LEU A 87 15.21 2.77 11.48
C LEU A 87 15.14 3.77 10.32
N THR A 88 15.74 4.94 10.53
CA THR A 88 15.94 5.96 9.49
C THR A 88 17.41 6.10 9.15
N ILE A 89 17.72 6.31 7.87
CA ILE A 89 19.08 6.54 7.38
C ILE A 89 19.13 7.89 6.66
N VAL A 90 19.63 8.94 7.33
CA VAL A 90 19.71 10.29 6.76
C VAL A 90 21.17 10.71 6.68
N ASN A 91 21.65 11.01 5.47
CA ASN A 91 23.06 11.36 5.22
C ASN A 91 24.06 10.33 5.80
N GLY A 92 23.71 9.04 5.72
CA GLY A 92 24.51 7.94 6.27
C GLY A 92 24.43 7.77 7.79
N VAL A 93 23.73 8.66 8.50
CA VAL A 93 23.48 8.55 9.94
C VAL A 93 22.24 7.70 10.18
N LYS A 94 22.40 6.64 10.99
CA LYS A 94 21.34 5.71 11.37
C LYS A 94 20.68 6.17 12.67
N ARG A 95 19.34 6.21 12.72
CA ARG A 95 18.57 6.45 13.94
C ARG A 95 17.43 5.45 14.04
N GLU A 96 17.45 4.60 15.07
CA GLU A 96 16.42 3.60 15.31
C GLU A 96 15.54 4.04 16.48
N HIS A 97 14.22 3.98 16.29
CA HIS A 97 13.21 4.35 17.26
C HIS A 97 12.31 3.14 17.52
N LEU A 98 12.00 2.87 18.78
CA LEU A 98 10.89 1.96 19.14
C LEU A 98 9.58 2.66 18.76
N LEU A 99 8.77 2.03 17.90
CA LEU A 99 7.44 2.51 17.53
C LEU A 99 6.37 1.87 18.39
N TYR A 100 6.38 0.54 18.48
CA TYR A 100 5.35 -0.24 19.15
C TYR A 100 5.96 -1.23 20.11
N ASP A 101 5.30 -1.43 21.25
CA ASP A 101 5.59 -2.48 22.21
C ASP A 101 4.25 -3.14 22.61
N PHE A 102 3.98 -4.31 22.05
CA PHE A 102 2.75 -5.07 22.31
C PHE A 102 2.91 -6.04 23.50
N SER A 103 4.00 -5.92 24.27
CA SER A 103 4.18 -6.62 25.54
C SER A 103 3.59 -5.88 26.74
N LEU A 104 3.24 -4.59 26.58
CA LEU A 104 2.72 -3.72 27.63
C LEU A 104 1.40 -4.23 28.23
N GLU A 105 1.27 -4.06 29.54
CA GLU A 105 0.07 -4.35 30.32
C GLU A 105 -0.65 -3.06 30.74
N ILE A 106 -1.95 -3.15 31.07
CA ILE A 106 -2.74 -1.99 31.49
C ILE A 106 -2.08 -1.31 32.70
N GLY A 107 -1.85 0.00 32.59
CA GLY A 107 -1.16 0.82 33.58
C GLY A 107 0.32 1.02 33.29
N ASP A 108 0.92 0.27 32.37
CA ASP A 108 2.29 0.54 31.92
C ASP A 108 2.35 1.86 31.15
N GLU A 109 3.53 2.47 31.18
CA GLU A 109 3.79 3.72 30.47
C GLU A 109 4.88 3.56 29.40
N ILE A 110 4.69 4.22 28.27
CA ILE A 110 5.66 4.26 27.17
C ILE A 110 5.89 5.71 26.70
N LEU A 111 7.15 6.01 26.39
CA LEU A 111 7.50 7.27 25.71
C LEU A 111 7.15 7.13 24.23
N MET A 112 6.08 7.77 23.79
CA MET A 112 5.69 7.75 22.38
C MET A 112 6.54 8.75 21.59
N LYS A 113 7.22 8.24 20.55
CA LYS A 113 7.94 9.06 19.58
C LYS A 113 7.24 8.95 18.24
N ASN A 114 7.08 10.07 17.55
CA ASN A 114 6.55 10.15 16.19
C ASN A 114 7.71 10.60 15.28
N PRO A 115 8.61 9.70 14.82
CA PRO A 115 9.88 10.11 14.23
C PRO A 115 9.76 10.97 12.95
N PHE A 116 8.55 11.12 12.42
CA PHE A 116 8.26 11.93 11.25
C PHE A 116 6.94 12.69 11.41
N THR A 117 6.83 13.84 10.73
CA THR A 117 5.65 14.72 10.66
C THR A 117 4.38 13.95 10.25
N PRO A 118 3.16 14.40 10.59
CA PRO A 118 2.79 15.76 11.06
C PRO A 118 2.86 15.98 12.57
N PHE A 119 2.99 14.92 13.36
CA PHE A 119 3.00 15.06 14.83
C PHE A 119 4.36 15.53 15.37
N PRO A 120 4.39 16.15 16.57
CA PRO A 120 5.64 16.42 17.27
C PRO A 120 6.47 15.14 17.45
N GLU A 121 7.79 15.23 17.22
CA GLU A 121 8.68 14.06 17.27
C GLU A 121 8.61 13.32 18.61
N ASN A 122 8.47 14.08 19.69
CA ASN A 122 8.22 13.55 21.02
C ASN A 122 6.74 13.75 21.36
N GLY A 123 5.96 12.68 21.44
CA GLY A 123 4.58 12.70 21.91
C GLY A 123 4.47 12.73 23.44
N GLY A 124 5.57 12.53 24.16
CA GLY A 124 5.59 12.43 25.62
C GLY A 124 5.20 11.04 26.14
N MET A 125 5.01 10.94 27.45
CA MET A 125 4.62 9.68 28.10
C MET A 125 3.13 9.42 27.92
N PHE A 126 2.80 8.17 27.61
CA PHE A 126 1.44 7.67 27.53
C PHE A 126 1.29 6.46 28.45
N THR A 127 0.14 6.37 29.13
CA THR A 127 -0.27 5.20 29.91
C THR A 127 -1.21 4.33 29.08
N LEU A 128 -0.97 3.02 29.06
CA LEU A 128 -1.90 2.06 28.48
C LEU A 128 -3.15 1.97 29.36
N SER A 129 -4.28 2.51 28.88
CA SER A 129 -5.50 2.66 29.67
C SER A 129 -6.47 1.49 29.50
N SER A 130 -6.51 0.85 28.33
CA SER A 130 -7.30 -0.36 28.11
C SER A 130 -6.71 -1.28 27.05
N ILE A 131 -7.04 -2.57 27.16
CA ILE A 131 -6.84 -3.58 26.13
C ILE A 131 -8.18 -4.27 25.90
N GLU A 132 -8.74 -4.12 24.70
CA GLU A 132 -9.97 -4.79 24.29
C GLU A 132 -9.68 -5.86 23.25
N SER A 133 -10.46 -6.94 23.24
CA SER A 133 -10.29 -8.05 22.29
C SER A 133 -11.46 -8.03 21.32
N LEU A 134 -11.26 -7.50 20.11
CA LEU A 134 -12.33 -7.27 19.13
C LEU A 134 -12.02 -7.98 17.80
N PRO A 135 -13.05 -8.42 17.05
CA PRO A 135 -12.84 -9.12 15.80
C PRO A 135 -12.35 -8.18 14.69
N LEU A 136 -11.47 -8.69 13.82
CA LEU A 136 -11.10 -8.04 12.56
C LEU A 136 -11.79 -8.72 11.37
N VAL A 137 -11.33 -8.43 10.14
CA VAL A 137 -11.96 -8.87 8.88
C VAL A 137 -12.09 -10.39 8.77
N ASP A 138 -11.13 -11.13 9.33
CA ASP A 138 -11.11 -12.59 9.33
C ASP A 138 -12.06 -13.23 10.38
N GLY A 139 -12.71 -12.40 11.21
CA GLY A 139 -13.57 -12.84 12.32
C GLY A 139 -12.81 -13.32 13.56
N SER A 140 -11.48 -13.30 13.55
CA SER A 140 -10.65 -13.60 14.73
C SER A 140 -10.51 -12.36 15.60
N ASN A 141 -10.39 -12.56 16.92
CA ASN A 141 -10.24 -11.45 17.86
C ASN A 141 -8.78 -11.03 18.03
N TYR A 142 -8.52 -9.72 17.98
CA TYR A 142 -7.20 -9.11 18.15
C TYR A 142 -7.25 -8.04 19.25
N LYS A 143 -6.11 -7.82 19.90
CA LYS A 143 -5.99 -6.83 20.97
C LYS A 143 -5.92 -5.42 20.42
N HIS A 144 -6.79 -4.57 20.95
CA HIS A 144 -6.88 -3.14 20.69
C HIS A 144 -6.39 -2.42 21.94
N TYR A 145 -5.26 -1.74 21.81
CA TYR A 145 -4.59 -1.02 22.89
C TYR A 145 -4.98 0.44 22.81
N THR A 146 -5.59 0.98 23.86
CA THR A 146 -5.89 2.42 23.96
C THR A 146 -4.93 3.04 24.94
N PHE A 147 -4.24 4.09 24.51
CA PHE A 147 -3.30 4.85 25.32
C PHE A 147 -3.81 6.25 25.55
N SER A 148 -3.60 6.76 26.76
CA SER A 148 -3.91 8.14 27.13
C SER A 148 -2.63 8.86 27.55
N PRO A 149 -2.48 10.16 27.24
CA PRO A 149 -1.34 10.94 27.73
C PRO A 149 -1.21 10.83 29.25
N SER A 150 -0.03 10.44 29.73
CA SER A 150 0.24 10.29 31.17
C SER A 150 0.07 11.62 31.91
N PRO A 151 -0.22 11.61 33.22
CA PRO A 151 -0.21 12.82 34.04
C PRO A 151 1.12 13.58 33.90
N GLY A 152 1.05 14.84 33.45
CA GLY A 152 2.23 15.69 33.22
C GLY A 152 2.76 15.67 31.78
N ASN A 153 2.20 14.85 30.88
CA ASN A 153 2.40 15.03 29.46
C ASN A 153 1.71 16.32 29.00
N THR A 154 2.48 17.31 28.57
CA THR A 154 1.98 18.59 28.05
C THR A 154 2.11 18.71 26.53
N ILE A 155 2.53 17.64 25.85
CA ILE A 155 2.78 17.65 24.40
C ILE A 155 1.59 17.09 23.64
N SER A 156 1.10 15.92 24.07
CA SER A 156 -0.09 15.30 23.50
C SER A 156 -1.29 15.46 24.42
N SER A 157 -2.45 15.73 23.84
CA SER A 157 -3.73 15.91 24.56
C SER A 157 -4.77 14.85 24.21
N THR A 158 -4.47 13.95 23.28
CA THR A 158 -5.44 13.02 22.69
C THR A 158 -4.94 11.59 22.78
N ASN A 159 -5.85 10.64 22.66
CA ASN A 159 -5.56 9.22 22.83
C ASN A 159 -4.94 8.64 21.55
N ALA A 160 -4.06 7.67 21.72
CA ALA A 160 -3.56 6.85 20.63
C ALA A 160 -4.18 5.45 20.71
N VAL A 161 -4.42 4.83 19.55
CA VAL A 161 -5.01 3.49 19.48
C VAL A 161 -4.15 2.63 18.57
N TRP A 162 -3.73 1.46 19.08
CA TRP A 162 -3.00 0.46 18.32
C TRP A 162 -3.79 -0.84 18.25
N ILE A 163 -3.63 -1.60 17.18
CA ILE A 163 -4.16 -2.96 17.07
C ILE A 163 -3.01 -3.93 16.82
N GLU A 164 -2.99 -5.03 17.57
CA GLU A 164 -2.05 -6.12 17.37
C GLU A 164 -2.15 -6.67 15.94
N GLY A 165 -1.01 -6.81 15.26
CA GLY A 165 -0.99 -7.23 13.85
C GLY A 165 -1.27 -6.11 12.83
N VAL A 166 -1.66 -4.91 13.27
CA VAL A 166 -1.97 -3.76 12.38
C VAL A 166 -1.02 -2.58 12.63
N GLY A 167 -0.79 -2.19 13.89
CA GLY A 167 -0.08 -0.96 14.25
C GLY A 167 -1.02 0.15 14.72
N SER A 168 -0.60 1.41 14.55
CA SER A 168 -1.42 2.58 14.90
C SER A 168 -2.65 2.69 14.00
N LEU A 169 -3.77 3.14 14.57
CA LEU A 169 -4.94 3.59 13.80
C LEU A 169 -4.78 5.02 13.28
N SER A 170 -3.82 5.78 13.81
CA SER A 170 -3.25 6.93 13.10
C SER A 170 -2.11 6.43 12.19
N ILE A 171 -1.30 7.33 11.63
CA ILE A 171 -0.24 6.98 10.67
C ILE A 171 0.77 5.97 11.28
N ILE A 172 1.22 4.99 10.47
CA ILE A 172 2.09 3.86 10.87
C ILE A 172 3.43 4.24 11.54
N ASN A 173 3.91 5.46 11.33
CA ASN A 173 5.14 5.98 11.95
C ASN A 173 4.87 7.00 13.06
N ALA A 174 3.61 7.22 13.42
CA ALA A 174 3.19 8.14 14.47
C ALA A 174 2.36 7.36 15.53
N PRO A 175 3.01 6.52 16.35
CA PRO A 175 2.33 5.71 17.35
C PRO A 175 1.62 6.56 18.41
N GLY A 176 2.02 7.81 18.64
CA GLY A 176 1.33 8.73 19.55
C GLY A 176 0.27 9.61 18.90
N GLY A 177 -0.05 9.37 17.62
CA GLY A 177 -1.07 10.11 16.90
C GLY A 177 -2.48 9.63 17.24
N GLU A 178 -3.41 10.57 17.30
CA GLU A 178 -4.84 10.26 17.31
C GLU A 178 -5.29 9.88 15.89
N PRO A 179 -6.12 8.83 15.74
CA PRO A 179 -6.84 8.60 14.50
C PRO A 179 -7.86 9.72 14.29
N ASP A 180 -7.59 10.64 13.35
CA ASP A 180 -8.49 11.73 13.02
C ASP A 180 -8.69 11.82 11.50
N PHE A 181 -9.84 11.33 11.06
CA PHE A 181 -10.26 11.33 9.67
C PHE A 181 -10.36 12.73 9.06
N ASP A 182 -10.60 13.77 9.87
CA ASP A 182 -10.80 15.14 9.39
C ASP A 182 -9.54 16.03 9.48
N ASP A 183 -8.41 15.49 9.96
CA ASP A 183 -7.14 16.22 10.12
C ASP A 183 -5.92 15.45 9.59
N VAL A 184 -5.25 14.67 10.43
CA VAL A 184 -3.99 13.98 10.12
C VAL A 184 -4.17 12.63 9.43
N GLY A 185 -5.39 12.12 9.40
CA GLY A 185 -5.77 10.85 8.81
C GLY A 185 -6.07 9.75 9.82
N GLU A 186 -6.88 8.79 9.36
CA GLU A 186 -7.26 7.58 10.10
C GLU A 186 -7.04 6.35 9.20
N LEU A 187 -6.53 5.26 9.80
CA LEU A 187 -6.37 3.99 9.10
C LEU A 187 -7.74 3.51 8.64
N SER A 188 -7.89 3.36 7.33
CA SER A 188 -9.13 2.90 6.73
C SER A 188 -9.04 1.43 6.34
N CYS A 189 -7.90 1.00 5.81
CA CYS A 189 -7.68 -0.37 5.37
C CYS A 189 -6.26 -0.83 5.68
N SER A 190 -6.09 -2.10 6.05
CA SER A 190 -4.80 -2.76 6.10
C SER A 190 -4.86 -4.12 5.43
N PHE A 191 -3.81 -4.46 4.68
CA PHE A 191 -3.67 -5.72 3.99
C PHE A 191 -2.38 -6.42 4.39
N ARG A 192 -2.44 -7.76 4.46
CA ARG A 192 -1.32 -8.64 4.75
C ARG A 192 -1.29 -9.76 3.72
N ASP A 193 -0.17 -9.87 3.01
CA ASP A 193 0.05 -10.87 1.96
C ASP A 193 -1.09 -10.92 0.93
N GLY A 194 -1.66 -9.76 0.62
CA GLY A 194 -2.78 -9.61 -0.32
C GLY A 194 -4.17 -9.81 0.24
N ASN A 195 -4.31 -10.13 1.52
CA ASN A 195 -5.60 -10.33 2.17
C ASN A 195 -5.95 -9.11 3.02
N SER A 196 -7.21 -8.67 2.93
CA SER A 196 -7.74 -7.65 3.83
C SER A 196 -7.65 -8.14 5.28
N PHE A 197 -7.04 -7.32 6.13
CA PHE A 197 -6.78 -7.65 7.52
C PHE A 197 -7.54 -6.71 8.47
N TYR A 198 -7.59 -5.41 8.14
CA TYR A 198 -8.38 -4.40 8.86
C TYR A 198 -9.18 -3.56 7.87
N SER A 199 -10.40 -3.16 8.26
CA SER A 199 -11.27 -2.28 7.48
C SER A 199 -12.13 -1.41 8.39
N ASN A 200 -12.17 -0.11 8.12
CA ASN A 200 -13.10 0.83 8.74
C ASN A 200 -14.19 1.27 7.74
N PHE A 201 -15.24 0.46 7.62
CA PHE A 201 -16.34 0.73 6.68
C PHE A 201 -17.26 1.89 7.10
N GLU A 202 -17.08 2.46 8.30
CA GLU A 202 -17.75 3.71 8.67
C GLU A 202 -17.13 4.93 7.96
N ARG A 203 -15.87 4.79 7.49
CA ARG A 203 -15.10 5.85 6.85
C ARG A 203 -14.97 5.69 5.34
N VAL A 204 -14.88 4.45 4.87
CA VAL A 204 -14.71 4.13 3.44
C VAL A 204 -15.70 3.06 3.00
N ASP A 205 -16.19 3.17 1.76
CA ASP A 205 -17.16 2.20 1.23
C ASP A 205 -16.53 0.83 0.93
N VAL A 206 -15.25 0.82 0.55
CA VAL A 206 -14.54 -0.39 0.12
C VAL A 206 -13.06 -0.31 0.47
N CYS A 207 -12.47 -1.46 0.80
CA CYS A 207 -11.03 -1.64 0.91
C CYS A 207 -10.52 -2.40 -0.31
N GLU A 208 -9.83 -1.70 -1.20
CA GLU A 208 -9.19 -2.26 -2.39
C GLU A 208 -7.68 -2.12 -2.27
N GLN A 209 -6.97 -3.23 -2.44
CA GLN A 209 -5.51 -3.26 -2.36
C GLN A 209 -4.90 -2.49 -3.54
N VAL A 210 -3.79 -1.78 -3.34
CA VAL A 210 -3.12 -0.98 -4.38
C VAL A 210 -1.80 -1.60 -4.83
N ILE A 211 -1.07 -2.30 -3.95
CA ILE A 211 0.32 -2.72 -4.22
C ILE A 211 0.44 -4.08 -4.89
N LEU A 212 -0.46 -5.02 -4.56
CA LEU A 212 -0.58 -6.28 -5.30
C LEU A 212 -1.68 -6.22 -6.36
N ASP A 213 -2.34 -5.07 -6.50
CA ASP A 213 -3.04 -4.78 -7.73
C ASP A 213 -1.94 -4.72 -8.80
N ILE A 214 -1.93 -5.71 -9.69
CA ILE A 214 -1.28 -5.55 -10.99
C ILE A 214 -1.81 -4.19 -11.43
N PRO A 215 -0.95 -3.17 -11.65
CA PRO A 215 -1.46 -1.85 -12.00
C PRO A 215 -2.50 -2.11 -13.05
N ASP A 216 -3.72 -1.65 -12.80
CA ASP A 216 -4.77 -1.65 -13.78
C ASP A 216 -4.28 -0.66 -14.85
N ASN A 217 -3.28 -1.08 -15.63
CA ASN A 217 -3.43 -1.17 -17.04
C ASN A 217 -4.85 -1.73 -17.23
N LYS A 218 -5.84 -0.82 -17.20
CA LYS A 218 -6.55 -0.51 -18.44
C LYS A 218 -5.51 -0.72 -19.51
N SER A 219 -5.43 -1.95 -20.01
CA SER A 219 -4.39 -2.37 -20.91
C SER A 219 -4.39 -1.26 -21.92
N LYS A 220 -3.35 -0.42 -21.93
CA LYS A 220 -3.11 0.47 -23.05
C LYS A 220 -2.82 -0.52 -24.13
N SER A 221 -3.92 -0.97 -24.73
CA SER A 221 -3.94 -2.17 -25.51
C SER A 221 -3.05 -1.76 -26.66
N ALA A 222 -1.85 -2.36 -26.71
CA ALA A 222 -0.81 -1.84 -27.58
C ALA A 222 -1.43 -1.72 -28.97
N ILE A 223 -1.21 -0.60 -29.65
CA ILE A 223 -1.80 -0.39 -30.98
C ILE A 223 -1.41 -1.58 -31.84
N VAL A 224 -2.37 -2.38 -32.30
CA VAL A 224 -2.09 -3.56 -33.13
C VAL A 224 -2.39 -3.18 -34.56
N VAL A 225 -1.40 -3.36 -35.44
CA VAL A 225 -1.58 -3.20 -36.88
C VAL A 225 -1.64 -4.59 -37.50
N VAL A 226 -2.79 -4.93 -38.05
CA VAL A 226 -3.02 -6.18 -38.78
C VAL A 226 -3.07 -5.87 -40.27
N SER A 227 -2.14 -6.46 -41.00
CA SER A 227 -2.15 -6.44 -42.47
C SER A 227 -2.95 -7.62 -42.99
N THR A 228 -3.92 -7.36 -43.87
CA THR A 228 -4.69 -8.39 -44.59
C THR A 228 -4.64 -8.09 -46.08
N ASP A 229 -4.95 -9.08 -46.92
CA ASP A 229 -4.86 -9.00 -48.38
C ASP A 229 -5.54 -7.76 -48.99
N SER A 230 -6.57 -7.20 -48.33
CA SER A 230 -7.34 -6.06 -48.85
C SER A 230 -7.19 -4.75 -48.05
N LYS A 231 -6.70 -4.79 -46.80
CA LYS A 231 -6.77 -3.65 -45.87
C LYS A 231 -5.71 -3.73 -44.77
N LEU A 232 -5.28 -2.57 -44.28
CA LEU A 232 -4.62 -2.46 -42.97
C LEU A 232 -5.68 -2.12 -41.92
N LYS A 233 -5.77 -2.93 -40.87
CA LYS A 233 -6.63 -2.67 -39.71
C LYS A 233 -5.76 -2.28 -38.53
N ILE A 234 -6.10 -1.16 -37.91
CA ILE A 234 -5.43 -0.65 -36.70
C ILE A 234 -6.41 -0.83 -35.56
N LEU A 235 -6.00 -1.54 -34.52
CA LEU A 235 -6.80 -1.84 -33.33
C LEU A 235 -6.30 -1.03 -32.14
N ASN A 236 -7.18 -0.82 -31.17
CA ASN A 236 -6.91 -0.11 -29.93
C ASN A 236 -6.62 1.38 -30.15
N THR A 237 -7.43 2.03 -30.99
CA THR A 237 -7.23 3.42 -31.42
C THR A 237 -8.00 4.45 -30.60
N GLN A 238 -8.66 4.07 -29.50
CA GLN A 238 -9.51 4.97 -28.70
C GLN A 238 -8.76 6.22 -28.19
N GLU A 239 -7.46 6.08 -27.88
CA GLU A 239 -6.60 7.19 -27.42
C GLU A 239 -5.74 7.81 -28.53
N VAL A 240 -5.89 7.34 -29.77
CA VAL A 240 -5.14 7.84 -30.95
C VAL A 240 -5.94 8.96 -31.60
N VAL A 241 -5.33 10.14 -31.74
CA VAL A 241 -5.89 11.31 -32.42
C VAL A 241 -5.65 11.24 -33.92
N SER A 242 -4.45 10.85 -34.33
CA SER A 242 -4.10 10.74 -35.75
C SER A 242 -3.12 9.62 -36.04
N VAL A 243 -3.18 9.11 -37.26
CA VAL A 243 -2.26 8.14 -37.83
C VAL A 243 -1.69 8.68 -39.13
N GLU A 244 -0.38 8.87 -39.18
CA GLU A 244 0.35 9.25 -40.39
C GLU A 244 1.09 8.03 -40.93
N VAL A 245 0.96 7.79 -42.23
CA VAL A 245 1.60 6.66 -42.92
C VAL A 245 2.72 7.19 -43.80
N TYR A 246 3.94 6.74 -43.54
CA TYR A 246 5.14 7.10 -44.30
C TYR A 246 5.66 5.90 -45.08
N SER A 247 6.11 6.11 -46.30
CA SER A 247 6.95 5.13 -47.00
C SER A 247 8.39 5.15 -46.46
N LEU A 248 9.20 4.13 -46.77
CA LEU A 248 10.59 4.02 -46.28
C LEU A 248 11.51 5.17 -46.70
N ASP A 249 11.20 5.88 -47.78
CA ASP A 249 11.90 7.10 -48.22
C ASP A 249 11.44 8.36 -47.46
N GLY A 250 10.54 8.23 -46.48
CA GLY A 250 10.07 9.31 -45.61
C GLY A 250 8.94 10.14 -46.19
N LYS A 251 8.35 9.75 -47.33
CA LYS A 251 7.22 10.46 -47.91
C LYS A 251 5.92 10.13 -47.17
N LEU A 252 5.14 11.14 -46.81
CA LEU A 252 3.79 10.98 -46.27
C LEU A 252 2.86 10.45 -47.38
N VAL A 253 2.20 9.32 -47.11
CA VAL A 253 1.32 8.61 -48.03
C VAL A 253 -0.14 8.76 -47.65
N GLU A 254 -0.45 8.75 -46.35
CA GLU A 254 -1.81 8.90 -45.84
C GLU A 254 -1.81 9.52 -44.44
N ASN A 255 -2.88 10.25 -44.10
CA ASN A 255 -3.09 10.80 -42.77
C ASN A 255 -4.57 10.63 -42.40
N ILE A 256 -4.82 9.96 -41.27
CA ILE A 256 -6.15 9.61 -40.77
C ILE A 256 -6.34 10.27 -39.42
N HIS A 257 -7.44 11.00 -39.25
CA HIS A 257 -7.84 11.57 -37.96
C HIS A 257 -8.95 10.73 -37.36
N ASN A 258 -8.86 10.47 -36.06
CA ASN A 258 -9.83 9.69 -35.30
C ASN A 258 -10.66 10.61 -34.39
N GLU A 259 -11.42 11.51 -35.02
CA GLU A 259 -12.22 12.52 -34.29
C GLU A 259 -13.29 11.89 -33.38
N GLU A 260 -13.76 10.69 -33.73
CA GLU A 260 -14.79 9.94 -33.00
C GLU A 260 -14.22 8.95 -31.97
N GLN A 261 -12.89 8.94 -31.74
CA GLN A 261 -12.23 8.04 -30.78
C GLN A 261 -12.58 6.54 -30.99
N LEU A 262 -12.68 6.13 -32.26
CA LEU A 262 -13.02 4.76 -32.64
C LEU A 262 -12.01 3.75 -32.10
N GLU A 263 -12.49 2.55 -31.75
CA GLU A 263 -11.65 1.45 -31.27
C GLU A 263 -10.77 0.82 -32.36
N SER A 264 -11.15 1.00 -33.62
CA SER A 264 -10.35 0.55 -34.75
C SER A 264 -10.47 1.47 -35.95
N LEU A 265 -9.35 1.64 -36.67
CA LEU A 265 -9.26 2.37 -37.92
C LEU A 265 -8.92 1.41 -39.07
N GLN A 266 -9.29 1.78 -40.29
CA GLN A 266 -8.99 1.01 -41.49
C GLN A 266 -8.34 1.91 -42.54
N ILE A 267 -7.22 1.44 -43.10
CA ILE A 267 -6.57 2.06 -44.25
C ILE A 267 -6.89 1.20 -45.47
N LYS A 268 -7.47 1.82 -46.51
CA LYS A 268 -7.69 1.13 -47.78
C LYS A 268 -6.34 0.90 -48.44
N ARG A 269 -6.12 -0.32 -48.93
CA ARG A 269 -4.85 -0.67 -49.56
C ARG A 269 -4.55 0.13 -50.82
N ASN A 270 -5.53 0.71 -51.49
CA ASN A 270 -5.31 1.63 -52.60
C ASN A 270 -5.35 3.05 -52.02
N PRO A 271 -4.21 3.79 -51.91
CA PRO A 271 -3.07 3.81 -52.85
C PRO A 271 -1.72 3.20 -52.38
N LEU A 272 -1.69 2.35 -51.35
CA LEU A 272 -0.47 1.68 -50.87
C LEU A 272 0.01 0.57 -51.83
N SER A 273 1.16 0.79 -52.47
CA SER A 273 1.89 -0.25 -53.19
C SER A 273 2.48 -1.30 -52.25
N ASN A 274 2.87 -2.45 -52.79
CA ASN A 274 3.59 -3.46 -52.00
C ASN A 274 4.91 -2.87 -51.49
N GLY A 275 5.18 -3.05 -50.20
CA GLY A 275 6.35 -2.46 -49.56
C GLY A 275 6.21 -2.31 -48.05
N VAL A 276 7.21 -1.64 -47.47
CA VAL A 276 7.28 -1.38 -46.04
C VAL A 276 6.85 0.06 -45.76
N TYR A 277 6.03 0.23 -44.73
CA TYR A 277 5.53 1.52 -44.29
C TYR A 277 5.76 1.72 -42.79
N ILE A 278 5.91 2.97 -42.38
CA ILE A 278 6.00 3.39 -40.99
C ILE A 278 4.72 4.15 -40.66
N LEU A 279 3.96 3.64 -39.70
CA LEU A 279 2.80 4.32 -39.14
C LEU A 279 3.25 5.07 -37.90
N VAL A 280 2.95 6.37 -37.83
CA VAL A 280 3.18 7.23 -36.67
C VAL A 280 1.84 7.59 -36.07
N PHE A 281 1.68 7.32 -34.78
CA PHE A 281 0.45 7.55 -34.03
C PHE A 281 0.65 8.71 -33.07
N THR A 282 -0.27 9.67 -33.11
CA THR A 282 -0.33 10.76 -32.13
C THR A 282 -1.44 10.47 -31.15
N SER A 283 -1.14 10.43 -29.86
CA SER A 283 -2.16 10.22 -28.82
C SER A 283 -2.83 11.52 -28.40
N VAL A 284 -3.95 11.41 -27.66
CA VAL A 284 -4.65 12.54 -27.03
C VAL A 284 -3.75 13.38 -26.11
N ASN A 285 -2.71 12.79 -25.53
CA ASN A 285 -1.75 13.47 -24.67
C ASN A 285 -0.54 14.02 -25.44
N GLY A 286 -0.56 13.98 -26.78
CA GLY A 286 0.53 14.43 -27.64
C GLY A 286 1.75 13.49 -27.71
N LEU A 287 1.64 12.27 -27.16
CA LEU A 287 2.71 11.28 -27.27
C LEU A 287 2.73 10.67 -28.67
N LEU A 288 3.93 10.57 -29.25
CA LEU A 288 4.17 9.92 -30.52
C LEU A 288 4.63 8.47 -30.30
N SER A 289 4.07 7.55 -31.08
CA SER A 289 4.57 6.18 -31.18
C SER A 289 4.62 5.75 -32.65
N SER A 290 5.35 4.70 -32.98
CA SER A 290 5.40 4.20 -34.36
C SER A 290 5.38 2.69 -34.48
N LYS A 291 4.90 2.19 -35.62
CA LYS A 291 5.00 0.78 -36.01
C LYS A 291 5.37 0.65 -37.49
N GLN A 292 6.21 -0.33 -37.76
CA GLN A 292 6.50 -0.77 -39.12
C GLN A 292 5.47 -1.82 -39.55
N VAL A 293 4.98 -1.72 -40.78
CA VAL A 293 4.09 -2.71 -41.39
C VAL A 293 4.60 -3.07 -42.78
N ILE A 294 4.38 -4.33 -43.17
CA ILE A 294 4.64 -4.83 -44.52
C ILE A 294 3.29 -5.01 -45.21
N VAL A 295 3.18 -4.45 -46.41
CA VAL A 295 2.04 -4.59 -47.32
C VAL A 295 2.49 -5.49 -48.47
N ASP A 296 1.94 -6.71 -48.53
CA ASP A 296 2.28 -7.76 -49.51
C ASP A 296 1.15 -8.00 -50.51
#